data_AF-A0A3L7X5L3-F1
#
_entry.id   AF-A0A3L7X5L3-F1
#
_cell.length_a   1.000
_cell.length_b   1.000
_cell.length_c   1.000
_cell.angle_alpha   90.00
_cell.angle_beta   90.00
_cell.angle_gamma   90.00
#
_symmetry.space_group_name_H-M   'P 1'
#
loop_
_entity.id
_entity.type
_entity.pdbx_description
1 polymer ?
#
loop_
_entity_poly.entity_id
_entity_poly.type
_entity_poly.pdbx_seq_one_letter_code
_entity_poly.pdbx_strand_id
1 'polypeptide(L)' 'MTSERREQRMAYEVAKTMHRACYDLYYPVISSGSKAALPITEEATAELARLAAIMETARLAWEASVRARG' A
#
# COMPACT_ATOMS: atom_id res chain seq x y z
N MET A 1 -11.74 -0.02 22.58
CA MET A 1 -10.91 0.32 21.40
C MET A 1 -11.88 0.99 20.44
N THR A 2 -11.75 2.31 20.23
CA THR A 2 -12.74 3.13 19.51
C THR A 2 -12.88 2.66 18.06
N SER A 3 -14.11 2.72 17.51
CA SER A 3 -14.44 2.30 16.13
C SER A 3 -13.45 2.86 15.10
N GLU A 4 -13.10 4.13 15.27
CA GLU A 4 -12.17 4.90 14.45
C GLU A 4 -10.78 4.27 14.32
N ARG A 5 -10.20 3.74 15.40
CA ARG A 5 -8.88 3.08 15.34
C ARG A 5 -8.94 1.79 14.53
N ARG A 6 -10.04 1.04 14.65
CA ARG A 6 -10.26 -0.19 13.88
C ARG A 6 -10.44 0.15 12.40
N GLU A 7 -11.18 1.22 12.09
CA GLU A 7 -11.40 1.73 10.74
C GLU A 7 -10.09 2.19 10.09
N GLN A 8 -9.26 2.98 10.80
CA GLN A 8 -7.96 3.43 10.27
C GLN A 8 -6.98 2.26 10.05
N ARG A 9 -6.94 1.29 10.97
CA ARG A 9 -6.17 0.06 10.75
C ARG A 9 -6.67 -0.70 9.52
N MET A 10 -7.98 -0.83 9.36
CA MET A 10 -8.59 -1.50 8.21
C MET A 10 -8.27 -0.78 6.90
N ALA A 11 -8.35 0.56 6.87
CA ALA A 11 -7.99 1.37 5.71
C ALA A 11 -6.52 1.16 5.31
N TYR A 12 -5.61 1.13 6.29
CA TYR A 12 -4.20 0.82 6.04
C TYR A 12 -4.00 -0.59 5.45
N GLU A 13 -4.64 -1.61 6.03
CA GLU A 13 -4.51 -2.99 5.54
C GLU A 13 -5.06 -3.17 4.12
N VAL A 14 -6.17 -2.48 3.79
CA VAL A 14 -6.74 -2.47 2.43
C VAL A 14 -5.77 -1.79 1.46
N ALA A 15 -5.26 -0.60 1.78
CA ALA A 15 -4.33 0.13 0.92
C ALA A 15 -3.02 -0.66 0.68
N LYS A 16 -2.48 -1.30 1.72
CA LYS A 16 -1.32 -2.18 1.64
C LYS A 16 -1.56 -3.35 0.69
N THR A 17 -2.74 -3.98 0.78
CA THR A 17 -3.14 -5.10 -0.09
C THR A 17 -3.27 -4.66 -1.54
N MET A 18 -3.89 -3.51 -1.81
CA MET A 18 -4.04 -2.95 -3.16
C MET A 18 -2.69 -2.60 -3.78
N HIS A 19 -1.81 -1.91 -3.03
CA HIS A 19 -0.46 -1.57 -3.49
C HIS A 19 0.33 -2.84 -3.83
N ARG A 20 0.28 -3.86 -2.97
CA ARG A 20 0.95 -5.14 -3.23
C ARG A 20 0.39 -5.85 -4.45
N ALA A 21 -0.92 -5.93 -4.60
CA ALA A 21 -1.54 -6.57 -5.76
C ALA A 21 -1.15 -5.87 -7.07
N CYS A 22 -1.12 -4.54 -7.08
CA CYS A 22 -0.65 -3.77 -8.23
C CYS A 22 0.84 -4.04 -8.50
N TYR A 23 1.68 -4.03 -7.46
CA TYR A 23 3.11 -4.32 -7.60
C TYR A 23 3.37 -5.73 -8.16
N ASP A 24 2.67 -6.74 -7.65
CA ASP A 24 2.84 -8.15 -8.04
C ASP A 24 2.43 -8.41 -9.50
N LEU A 25 1.55 -7.58 -10.11
CA LEU A 25 1.24 -7.65 -11.54
C LEU A 25 2.47 -7.34 -12.42
N TYR A 26 3.31 -6.41 -11.98
CA TYR A 26 4.51 -5.99 -12.71
C TYR A 26 5.77 -6.72 -12.24
N TYR A 27 5.83 -7.10 -10.97
CA TYR A 27 6.99 -7.68 -10.31
C TYR A 27 6.62 -8.88 -9.42
N PRO A 28 6.21 -10.01 -10.00
CA PRO A 28 5.82 -11.18 -9.21
C PRO A 28 7.00 -11.71 -8.39
N VAL A 29 6.76 -11.93 -7.09
CA VAL A 29 7.75 -12.33 -6.06
C VAL A 29 8.49 -13.66 -6.35
N ILE A 30 8.08 -14.43 -7.37
CA ILE A 30 8.62 -15.77 -7.70
C ILE A 30 10.07 -15.72 -8.24
N SER A 31 10.65 -14.53 -8.43
CA SER A 31 12.04 -14.45 -8.89
C SER A 31 12.76 -13.22 -8.37
N SER A 32 13.49 -13.43 -7.27
CA SER A 32 14.58 -12.57 -6.83
C SER A 32 15.59 -12.44 -7.98
N GLY A 33 15.48 -11.38 -8.78
CA GLY A 33 16.36 -11.08 -9.91
C GLY A 33 15.66 -10.84 -11.25
N SER A 34 14.33 -10.97 -11.36
CA SER A 34 13.68 -10.84 -12.67
C SER A 34 13.32 -9.42 -13.06
N LYS A 35 13.49 -9.17 -14.36
CA LYS A 35 12.85 -8.08 -15.11
C LYS A 35 11.34 -8.09 -14.86
N ALA A 36 10.72 -6.92 -15.00
CA ALA A 36 9.27 -6.80 -14.92
C ALA A 36 8.58 -7.84 -15.81
N ALA A 37 7.54 -8.51 -15.28
CA ALA A 37 6.80 -9.53 -16.01
C ALA A 37 6.00 -8.94 -17.18
N LEU A 38 5.65 -7.66 -17.07
CA LEU A 38 5.02 -6.85 -18.10
C LEU A 38 5.86 -5.60 -18.35
N PRO A 39 5.83 -5.02 -19.56
CA PRO A 39 6.36 -3.69 -19.79
C PRO A 39 5.75 -2.69 -18.81
N ILE A 40 6.59 -1.94 -18.12
CA ILE A 40 6.15 -0.89 -17.21
C ILE A 40 5.93 0.36 -18.05
N THR A 41 4.66 0.73 -18.17
CA THR A 41 4.26 1.97 -18.82
C THR A 41 4.34 3.14 -17.84
N GLU A 42 4.25 4.36 -18.36
CA GLU A 42 4.17 5.56 -17.53
C GLU A 42 2.91 5.54 -16.65
N GLU A 43 1.79 5.03 -17.16
CA GLU A 43 0.54 4.89 -16.42
C GLU A 43 0.68 3.89 -15.27
N ALA A 44 1.35 2.75 -15.50
CA ALA A 44 1.63 1.78 -14.46
C ALA A 44 2.50 2.37 -13.34
N THR A 45 3.51 3.17 -13.72
CA THR A 45 4.38 3.86 -12.77
C THR A 45 3.61 4.89 -11.95
N ALA A 46 2.77 5.70 -12.60
CA ALA A 46 1.93 6.69 -11.94
C ALA A 46 0.92 6.03 -10.98
N GLU A 47 0.33 4.90 -11.36
CA GLU A 47 -0.61 4.17 -10.52
C GLU A 47 0.07 3.55 -9.29
N LEU A 48 1.25 2.95 -9.46
CA LEU A 48 2.05 2.44 -8.34
C LEU A 48 2.41 3.57 -7.35
N ALA A 49 2.85 4.72 -7.87
CA ALA A 49 3.18 5.89 -7.04
C ALA A 49 1.94 6.42 -6.29
N ARG A 50 0.78 6.49 -6.96
CA ARG A 50 -0.49 6.89 -6.35
C ARG A 50 -0.90 5.95 -5.22
N LEU A 51 -0.83 4.64 -5.45
CA LEU A 51 -1.18 3.63 -4.44
C LEU A 51 -0.20 3.64 -3.26
N ALA A 52 1.10 3.86 -3.52
CA ALA A 52 2.10 4.02 -2.46
C ALA A 52 1.80 5.24 -1.57
N ALA A 53 1.43 6.38 -2.16
CA ALA A 53 1.05 7.59 -1.42
C ALA A 53 -0.21 7.38 -0.56
N ILE A 54 -1.21 6.67 -1.09
CA ILE A 54 -2.44 6.32 -0.34
C ILE A 54 -2.11 5.41 0.85
N MET A 55 -1.30 4.38 0.62
CA MET A 55 -0.85 3.46 1.67
C MET A 55 -0.10 4.21 2.78
N GLU A 56 0.83 5.09 2.41
CA GLU A 56 1.61 5.88 3.36
C GLU A 56 0.73 6.83 4.18
N THR A 57 -0.22 7.51 3.53
CA THR A 57 -1.19 8.38 4.22
C THR A 57 -2.03 7.59 5.23
N ALA A 58 -2.51 6.40 4.86
CA ALA A 58 -3.28 5.53 5.74
C ALA A 58 -2.43 5.00 6.91
N ARG A 59 -1.15 4.68 6.66
CA ARG A 59 -0.18 4.28 7.70
C ARG A 59 -0.01 5.39 8.73
N LEU A 60 0.25 6.63 8.28
CA LEU A 60 0.44 7.78 9.16
C LEU A 60 -0.80 8.06 10.02
N ALA A 61 -2.00 7.99 9.44
CA ALA A 61 -3.25 8.17 10.18
C ALA A 61 -3.43 7.09 11.27
N TRP A 62 -3.17 5.83 10.94
CA TRP A 62 -3.22 4.74 11.91
C TRP A 62 -2.17 4.90 13.03
N GLU A 63 -0.94 5.26 12.69
CA GLU A 63 0.10 5.49 13.70
C GLU A 63 -0.22 6.66 14.63
N ALA A 64 -0.80 7.74 14.10
CA ALA A 64 -1.24 8.87 14.89
C ALA A 64 -2.31 8.45 15.93
N SER A 65 -3.28 7.62 15.54
CA SER A 65 -4.30 7.14 16.50
C SER A 65 -3.78 6.13 17.51
N VAL A 66 -2.69 5.42 17.21
CA VAL A 66 -1.98 4.61 18.20
C VAL A 66 -1.27 5.50 19.22
N ARG A 67 -0.60 6.58 18.77
CA ARG A 67 0.16 7.51 19.64
C ARG A 67 -0.72 8.38 20.52
N ALA A 68 -1.90 8.79 20.06
CA ALA A 68 -2.87 9.58 20.85
C ALA A 68 -3.38 8.88 22.14
N ARG A 69 -2.90 7.67 22.41
CA ARG A 69 -3.27 6.84 23.55
C ARG A 69 -2.14 6.62 24.58
N GLY A 70 -0.93 7.06 24.27
CA GLY A 70 0.22 7.06 25.18
C GLY A 70 0.39 8.43 25.81
#